data_AF-A0A822B034-F1
#
_entry.id   AF-A0A822B034-F1
#
_cell.length_a   1.000
_cell.length_b   1.000
_cell.length_c   1.000
_cell.angle_alpha   90.00
_cell.angle_beta   90.00
_cell.angle_gamma   90.00
#
_symmetry.space_group_name_H-M   'P 1'
#
loop_
_entity.id
_entity.type
_entity.pdbx_description
1 polymer ?
#
loop_
_entity_poly.entity_id
_entity_poly.type
_entity_poly.pdbx_seq_one_letter_code
_entity_poly.pdbx_strand_id
1 'polypeptide(L)'
;WTNIFGLDITKRLFRRNRIIEQFIFDPIILKVVLIIFVLSSGDIRNTVRPDRNVICDSPLSILIGQNVYVELLWKYLLSRLPDERHAVIFFNRLVMFILFAQKLHLEVDDYIQNFKDEIEQMDPIIQSILPQTDKEDHNDVTIAQDATP
;
A
#
# COMPACT_ATOMS: atom_id res chain seq x y z
N TRP A 1 -25.28 -3.88 2.78
CA TRP A 1 -23.84 -4.13 2.94
C TRP A 1 -23.47 -5.37 2.15
N THR A 2 -23.53 -5.26 0.82
CA THR A 2 -23.08 -6.30 -0.10
C THR A 2 -21.56 -6.19 -0.22
N ASN A 3 -20.91 -7.34 -0.30
CA ASN A 3 -19.47 -7.51 -0.38
C ASN A 3 -18.98 -6.94 -1.72
N ILE A 4 -18.83 -5.61 -1.80
CA ILE A 4 -18.31 -4.88 -2.98
C ILE A 4 -16.84 -5.22 -3.20
N PHE A 5 -16.13 -5.63 -2.13
CA PHE A 5 -14.85 -6.30 -2.25
C PHE A 5 -15.03 -7.60 -3.02
N GLY A 6 -14.69 -7.60 -4.30
CA GLY A 6 -14.73 -8.79 -5.14
C GLY A 6 -14.16 -9.98 -4.37
N LEU A 7 -14.95 -11.05 -4.25
CA LEU A 7 -14.63 -12.27 -3.49
C LEU A 7 -13.22 -12.83 -3.81
N ASP A 8 -12.67 -12.45 -4.96
CA ASP A 8 -11.32 -12.76 -5.44
C ASP A 8 -10.20 -11.98 -4.72
N ILE A 9 -10.33 -10.67 -4.51
CA ILE A 9 -9.30 -9.85 -3.84
C ILE A 9 -9.14 -10.29 -2.38
N THR A 10 -10.25 -10.49 -1.67
CA THR A 10 -10.25 -10.99 -0.29
C THR A 10 -9.59 -12.36 -0.19
N LYS A 11 -9.85 -13.28 -1.14
CA LYS A 11 -9.18 -14.59 -1.20
C LYS A 11 -7.68 -14.47 -1.47
N ARG A 12 -7.26 -13.57 -2.35
CA ARG A 12 -5.84 -13.32 -2.67
C ARG A 12 -5.08 -12.71 -1.48
N LEU A 13 -5.69 -11.77 -0.77
CA LEU A 13 -5.18 -11.20 0.48
C LEU A 13 -5.06 -12.26 1.59
N PHE A 14 -6.08 -13.11 1.76
CA PHE A 14 -6.03 -14.20 2.73
C PHE A 14 -4.91 -15.20 2.40
N ARG A 15 -4.71 -15.51 1.11
CA ARG A 15 -3.61 -16.36 0.65
C ARG A 15 -2.24 -15.72 0.93
N ARG A 16 -2.10 -14.40 0.79
CA ARG A 16 -0.87 -13.67 1.17
C ARG A 16 -0.58 -13.82 2.66
N ASN A 17 -1.58 -13.62 3.52
CA ASN A 17 -1.42 -13.75 4.97
C ASN A 17 -0.99 -15.17 5.36
N ARG A 18 -1.59 -16.19 4.76
CA ARG A 18 -1.21 -17.59 5.01
C ARG A 18 0.23 -17.93 4.59
N ILE A 19 0.81 -17.20 3.63
CA ILE A 19 2.23 -17.37 3.27
C ILE A 19 3.12 -16.67 4.31
N ILE A 20 2.73 -15.47 4.77
CA ILE A 20 3.44 -14.74 5.83
C ILE A 20 3.45 -15.54 7.15
N GLU A 21 2.34 -16.21 7.46
CA GLU A 21 2.19 -17.06 8.64
C GLU A 21 3.23 -18.18 8.72
N GLN A 22 3.75 -18.66 7.57
CA GLN A 22 4.79 -19.69 7.54
C GLN A 22 6.12 -19.21 8.11
N PHE A 23 6.34 -17.89 8.15
CA PHE A 23 7.55 -17.28 8.71
C PHE A 23 7.37 -16.88 10.19
N ILE A 24 6.19 -17.02 10.78
CA ILE A 24 5.94 -16.64 12.19
C ILE A 24 6.78 -17.47 13.17
N PHE A 25 7.10 -18.71 12.80
CA PHE A 25 7.89 -19.61 13.64
C PHE A 25 9.37 -19.20 13.75
N ASP A 26 9.86 -18.32 12.86
CA ASP A 26 11.18 -17.71 12.98
C ASP A 26 11.09 -16.18 12.85
N PRO A 27 11.05 -15.45 13.97
CA PRO A 27 10.88 -14.00 13.96
C PRO A 27 12.06 -13.26 13.31
N ILE A 28 13.24 -13.88 13.20
CA ILE A 28 14.41 -13.28 12.54
C ILE A 28 14.18 -13.31 11.03
N ILE A 29 13.80 -14.46 10.48
CA ILE A 29 13.46 -14.61 9.06
C ILE A 29 12.36 -13.63 8.68
N LEU A 30 11.28 -13.57 9.48
CA LEU A 30 10.17 -12.66 9.19
C LEU A 30 10.62 -11.20 9.12
N LYS A 31 11.43 -10.75 10.08
CA LYS A 31 11.96 -9.37 10.08
C LYS A 31 12.80 -9.08 8.85
N VAL A 32 13.73 -9.97 8.50
CA VAL A 32 14.61 -9.79 7.32
C VAL A 32 13.79 -9.80 6.03
N VAL A 33 12.84 -10.72 5.89
CA VAL A 33 11.93 -10.78 4.74
C VAL A 33 11.10 -9.51 4.61
N LEU A 34 10.57 -8.97 5.69
CA LEU A 34 9.82 -7.71 5.67
C LEU A 34 10.68 -6.52 5.26
N ILE A 35 11.93 -6.44 5.74
CA ILE A 35 12.86 -5.38 5.32
C ILE A 35 13.16 -5.49 3.83
N ILE A 36 13.48 -6.70 3.35
CA ILE A 36 13.68 -6.94 1.90
C ILE A 36 12.43 -6.53 1.14
N PHE A 37 11.24 -6.90 1.62
CA PHE A 37 9.98 -6.56 0.97
C PHE A 37 9.75 -5.06 0.87
N VAL A 38 9.97 -4.30 1.95
CA VAL A 38 9.83 -2.83 1.99
C VAL A 38 10.83 -2.14 1.08
N LEU A 39 12.07 -2.63 1.01
CA LEU A 39 13.07 -2.10 0.09
C LEU A 39 12.80 -2.51 -1.37
N SER A 40 12.08 -3.61 -1.59
CA SER A 40 11.67 -4.10 -2.92
C SER A 40 10.38 -3.46 -3.43
N SER A 41 9.55 -2.89 -2.54
CA SER A 41 8.44 -2.02 -2.94
C SER A 41 9.01 -0.69 -3.38
N GLY A 42 9.60 -0.69 -4.57
CA GLY A 42 10.00 0.52 -5.26
C GLY A 42 8.81 1.48 -5.33
N ASP A 43 9.10 2.73 -5.01
CA ASP A 43 8.19 3.86 -4.93
C ASP A 43 7.07 3.78 -6.00
N ILE A 44 5.84 3.80 -5.50
CA ILE A 44 4.57 3.94 -6.22
C ILE A 44 4.54 5.37 -6.82
N ARG A 45 5.49 5.66 -7.73
CA ARG A 45 5.65 6.92 -8.46
C ARG A 45 4.61 7.10 -9.57
N ASN A 46 3.38 6.64 -9.34
CA ASN A 46 2.23 7.03 -10.14
C ASN A 46 1.32 8.01 -9.41
N THR A 47 1.70 8.49 -8.22
CA THR A 47 0.99 9.60 -7.58
C THR A 47 1.65 10.93 -7.92
N VAL A 48 1.02 11.60 -8.88
CA VAL A 48 1.14 13.02 -9.19
C VAL A 48 1.22 13.86 -7.89
N ARG A 49 2.44 14.19 -7.44
CA ARG A 49 2.71 15.29 -6.51
C ARG A 49 4.03 15.96 -6.89
N PRO A 50 4.03 17.25 -7.28
CA PRO A 50 5.23 17.94 -7.72
C PRO A 50 6.20 18.32 -6.58
N ASP A 51 5.84 18.11 -5.30
CA ASP A 51 6.63 18.56 -4.15
C ASP A 51 6.98 17.43 -3.16
N ARG A 52 7.74 16.42 -3.61
CA ARG A 52 8.43 15.53 -2.67
C ARG A 52 9.94 15.69 -2.82
N ASN A 53 10.51 16.37 -1.83
CA ASN A 53 11.92 16.63 -1.64
C ASN A 53 12.82 15.48 -2.11
N VAL A 54 13.76 15.87 -2.96
CA VAL A 54 14.85 15.12 -3.61
C VAL A 54 15.87 14.63 -2.56
N ILE A 55 15.43 13.83 -1.59
CA ILE A 55 16.29 13.20 -0.57
C ILE A 55 16.38 11.68 -0.79
N CYS A 56 15.49 11.08 -1.59
CA CYS A 56 15.54 9.67 -1.98
C CYS A 56 16.22 9.43 -3.35
N ASP A 57 17.23 10.23 -3.69
CA ASP A 57 17.86 10.26 -5.02
C ASP A 57 18.97 9.22 -5.25
N SER A 58 19.01 8.13 -4.46
CA SER A 58 19.90 7.02 -4.79
C SER A 58 19.16 5.69 -4.80
N PRO A 59 18.55 5.31 -5.94
CA PRO A 59 18.12 3.93 -6.17
C PRO A 59 19.27 2.93 -5.92
N LEU A 60 20.53 3.36 -6.09
CA LEU A 60 21.72 2.57 -5.80
C LEU A 60 21.91 2.29 -4.30
N SER A 61 21.73 3.26 -3.41
CA SER A 61 21.88 3.01 -1.96
C SER A 61 20.78 2.08 -1.42
N ILE A 62 19.58 2.15 -1.98
CA ILE A 62 18.46 1.26 -1.66
C ILE A 62 18.80 -0.17 -2.12
N LEU A 63 19.31 -0.33 -3.35
CA LEU A 63 19.77 -1.62 -3.87
C LEU A 63 20.92 -2.22 -3.04
N ILE A 64 21.90 -1.39 -2.65
CA ILE A 64 23.01 -1.83 -1.79
C ILE A 64 22.47 -2.29 -0.44
N GLY A 65 21.58 -1.50 0.19
CA GLY A 65 20.95 -1.86 1.46
C GLY A 65 20.15 -3.17 1.35
N GLN A 66 19.36 -3.33 0.29
CA GLN A 66 18.61 -4.55 0.02
C GLN A 66 19.53 -5.75 -0.13
N ASN A 67 20.65 -5.61 -0.86
CA ASN A 67 21.59 -6.69 -1.08
C ASN A 67 22.25 -7.18 0.23
N VAL A 68 22.52 -6.26 1.17
CA VAL A 68 23.01 -6.62 2.52
C VAL A 68 22.01 -7.52 3.24
N TYR A 69 20.71 -7.21 3.18
CA TYR A 69 19.69 -8.04 3.82
C TYR A 69 19.45 -9.38 3.10
N VAL A 70 19.59 -9.41 1.78
CA VAL A 70 19.54 -10.66 0.99
C VAL A 70 20.71 -11.57 1.37
N GLU A 71 21.92 -11.03 1.48
CA GLU A 71 23.10 -11.78 1.90
C GLU A 71 22.97 -12.28 3.35
N LEU A 72 22.44 -11.44 4.24
CA LEU A 72 22.17 -11.82 5.63
C LEU A 72 21.16 -12.96 5.71
N LEU A 73 20.09 -12.90 4.92
CA LEU A 73 19.10 -13.97 4.83
C LEU A 73 19.74 -15.27 4.32
N TRP A 74 20.57 -15.19 3.28
CA TRP A 74 21.28 -16.35 2.73
C TRP A 74 22.15 -17.03 3.79
N LYS A 75 23.01 -16.26 4.47
CA LYS A 75 23.86 -16.77 5.55
C LYS A 75 23.05 -17.37 6.69
N TYR A 76 21.94 -16.73 7.06
CA TYR A 76 21.07 -17.21 8.12
C TYR A 76 20.43 -18.57 7.76
N LEU A 77 19.91 -18.70 6.53
CA LEU A 77 19.31 -19.95 6.06
C LEU A 77 20.32 -21.09 6.02
N LEU A 78 21.54 -20.85 5.52
CA LEU A 78 22.61 -21.85 5.52
C LEU A 78 23.01 -22.30 6.94
N SER A 79 22.86 -21.42 7.94
CA SER A 79 23.13 -21.77 9.35
C SER A 79 22.01 -22.58 10.03
N ARG A 80 20.80 -22.57 9.46
CA ARG A 80 19.59 -23.16 10.07
C ARG A 80 19.06 -24.38 9.34
N LEU A 81 19.25 -24.45 8.03
CA LEU A 81 18.75 -25.52 7.19
C LEU A 81 19.77 -26.65 7.06
N PRO A 82 19.31 -27.90 6.88
CA PRO A 82 20.18 -29.07 6.87
C PRO A 82 21.11 -29.12 5.65
N ASP A 83 20.72 -28.49 4.55
CA ASP A 83 21.52 -28.43 3.32
C ASP A 83 21.24 -27.12 2.55
N GLU A 84 22.12 -26.84 1.57
CA GLU A 84 22.00 -25.70 0.67
C GLU A 84 20.76 -25.80 -0.25
N ARG A 85 20.34 -27.04 -0.58
CA ARG A 85 19.17 -27.27 -1.44
C ARG A 85 17.89 -26.72 -0.81
N HIS A 86 17.68 -26.91 0.49
CA HIS A 86 16.55 -26.36 1.22
C HIS A 86 16.60 -24.83 1.26
N ALA A 87 17.80 -24.24 1.39
CA ALA A 87 17.98 -22.78 1.35
C ALA A 87 17.58 -22.21 -0.03
N VAL A 88 17.98 -22.87 -1.13
CA VAL A 88 17.58 -22.49 -2.49
C VAL A 88 16.07 -22.61 -2.69
N ILE A 89 15.45 -23.71 -2.21
CA ILE A 89 13.99 -23.89 -2.30
C ILE A 89 13.27 -22.78 -1.53
N PHE A 90 13.76 -22.43 -0.35
CA PHE A 90 13.22 -21.32 0.45
C PHE A 90 13.33 -19.99 -0.30
N PHE A 91 14.51 -19.68 -0.85
CA PHE A 91 14.73 -18.45 -1.60
C PHE A 91 13.83 -18.34 -2.82
N ASN A 92 13.66 -19.42 -3.58
CA ASN A 92 12.77 -19.45 -4.73
C ASN A 92 11.31 -19.17 -4.32
N ARG A 93 10.84 -19.78 -3.23
CA ARG A 93 9.50 -19.51 -2.68
C ARG A 93 9.36 -18.05 -2.23
N LEU A 94 10.39 -17.48 -1.61
CA LEU A 94 10.40 -16.08 -1.19
C LEU A 94 10.29 -15.13 -2.39
N VAL A 95 11.07 -15.34 -3.44
CA VAL A 95 11.00 -14.52 -4.66
C VAL A 95 9.62 -14.58 -5.29
N MET A 96 9.05 -15.79 -5.43
CA MET A 96 7.69 -15.97 -5.95
C MET A 96 6.65 -15.25 -5.08
N PHE A 97 6.82 -15.25 -3.75
CA PHE A 97 5.95 -14.51 -2.84
C PHE A 97 6.08 -13.00 -3.02
N ILE A 98 7.29 -12.46 -3.15
CA ILE A 98 7.52 -11.02 -3.37
C ILE A 98 6.84 -10.58 -4.67
N LEU A 99 7.03 -11.32 -5.76
CA LEU A 99 6.40 -11.04 -7.06
C LEU A 99 4.86 -11.10 -6.98
N PHE A 100 4.33 -12.13 -6.31
CA PHE A 100 2.89 -12.24 -6.07
C PHE A 100 2.34 -11.05 -5.29
N ALA A 101 3.04 -10.64 -4.23
CA ALA A 101 2.63 -9.52 -3.39
C ALA A 101 2.72 -8.17 -4.13
N GLN A 102 3.73 -7.97 -4.99
CA GLN A 102 3.82 -6.80 -5.87
C GLN A 102 2.64 -6.75 -6.86
N LYS A 103 2.33 -7.87 -7.51
CA LYS A 103 1.18 -7.95 -8.42
C LYS A 103 -0.13 -7.63 -7.69
N LEU A 104 -0.34 -8.19 -6.51
CA LEU A 104 -1.53 -7.91 -5.70
C LEU A 104 -1.61 -6.44 -5.28
N HIS A 105 -0.48 -5.80 -4.98
CA HIS A 105 -0.43 -4.38 -4.66
C HIS A 105 -0.94 -3.54 -5.84
N LEU A 106 -0.47 -3.82 -7.05
CA LEU A 106 -0.93 -3.12 -8.26
C LEU A 106 -2.42 -3.33 -8.52
N GLU A 107 -2.93 -4.57 -8.35
CA GLU A 107 -4.36 -4.88 -8.49
C GLU A 107 -5.21 -4.13 -7.45
N VAL A 108 -4.72 -3.99 -6.21
CA VAL A 108 -5.41 -3.25 -5.16
C VAL A 108 -5.37 -1.74 -5.43
N ASP A 109 -4.25 -1.20 -5.88
CA ASP A 109 -4.12 0.22 -6.23
C ASP A 109 -5.05 0.61 -7.39
N ASP A 110 -5.07 -0.19 -8.45
CA ASP A 110 -5.98 -0.01 -9.59
C ASP A 110 -7.44 -0.05 -9.14
N TYR A 111 -7.79 -1.01 -8.28
CA TYR A 111 -9.13 -1.10 -7.71
C TYR A 111 -9.51 0.13 -6.87
N ILE A 112 -8.60 0.62 -6.03
CA ILE A 112 -8.85 1.82 -5.21
C ILE A 112 -9.03 3.05 -6.09
N GLN A 113 -8.23 3.20 -7.16
CA GLN A 113 -8.36 4.32 -8.10
C GLN A 113 -9.70 4.28 -8.83
N ASN A 114 -10.08 3.13 -9.39
CA ASN A 114 -11.37 2.96 -10.07
C ASN A 114 -12.56 3.18 -9.11
N PHE A 115 -12.45 2.74 -7.85
CA PHE A 115 -13.50 2.96 -6.85
C PHE A 115 -13.61 4.42 -6.39
N LYS A 116 -12.50 5.17 -6.37
CA LYS A 116 -12.54 6.61 -6.12
C LYS A 116 -13.38 7.32 -7.18
N ASP A 117 -13.20 6.94 -8.44
CA ASP A 117 -13.96 7.47 -9.56
C ASP A 117 -15.44 7.07 -9.48
N GLU A 118 -15.75 5.85 -9.03
CA GLU A 118 -17.14 5.41 -8.79
C GLU A 118 -17.82 6.20 -7.66
N ILE A 119 -17.13 6.47 -6.54
CA ILE A 119 -17.66 7.29 -5.45
C ILE A 119 -17.92 8.73 -5.94
N GLU A 120 -16.97 9.32 -6.66
CA GLU A 120 -17.13 10.68 -7.23
C GLU A 120 -18.32 10.74 -8.21
N GLN A 121 -18.56 9.67 -8.97
CA GLN A 121 -19.73 9.56 -9.84
C GLN A 121 -21.04 9.33 -9.09
N MET A 122 -21.00 8.71 -7.90
CA MET A 122 -22.18 8.49 -7.06
C MET A 122 -22.54 9.70 -6.20
N ASP A 123 -21.61 10.61 -5.92
CA ASP A 123 -21.84 11.82 -5.12
C ASP A 123 -23.05 12.66 -5.60
N PRO A 124 -23.24 12.97 -6.91
CA PRO A 124 -24.44 13.69 -7.36
C PRO A 124 -25.75 12.93 -7.13
N ILE A 125 -25.71 11.59 -7.17
CA ILE A 125 -26.89 10.75 -6.89
C ILE A 125 -27.20 10.79 -5.39
N ILE A 126 -26.18 10.70 -4.54
CA ILE A 126 -26.31 10.80 -3.08
C ILE A 126 -26.87 12.18 -2.70
N GLN A 127 -26.35 13.26 -3.28
CA GLN A 127 -26.88 14.62 -3.07
C GLN A 127 -28.31 14.81 -3.57
N SER A 128 -28.77 14.03 -4.55
CA SER A 128 -30.16 14.09 -5.03
C SER A 128 -31.16 13.33 -4.15
N ILE A 129 -30.68 12.42 -3.29
CA ILE A 129 -31.51 11.58 -2.40
C ILE A 129 -31.49 12.11 -0.97
N LEU A 130 -30.40 12.76 -0.55
CA LEU A 130 -30.40 13.48 0.72
C LEU A 130 -31.32 14.71 0.61
N PRO A 131 -32.24 14.91 1.56
CA PRO A 131 -33.03 16.14 1.61
C PRO A 131 -32.06 17.31 1.72
N GLN A 132 -32.17 18.27 0.79
CA GLN A 132 -31.42 19.51 0.85
C GLN A 132 -31.69 20.12 2.23
N THR A 133 -30.68 20.06 3.10
CA THR A 133 -30.76 20.81 4.35
C THR A 133 -30.76 22.25 3.90
N ASP A 134 -31.89 22.92 4.11
CA ASP A 134 -32.12 24.28 3.70
C ASP A 134 -30.87 25.10 4.03
N LYS A 135 -30.28 25.68 2.99
CA LYS A 135 -29.25 26.70 3.16
C LYS A 135 -29.95 27.85 3.88
N GLU A 136 -29.82 27.89 5.19
CA GLU A 136 -30.39 28.94 6.03
C GLU A 136 -29.99 30.30 5.46
N ASP A 137 -31.03 31.07 5.17
CA ASP A 137 -31.02 32.49 4.88
C ASP A 137 -30.14 33.24 5.90
N HIS A 138 -29.04 33.82 5.43
CA HIS A 138 -28.41 34.96 6.09
C HIS A 138 -28.08 36.05 5.06
N ASN A 139 -29.14 36.57 4.43
CA ASN A 139 -29.19 37.96 4.01
C ASN A 139 -29.77 38.76 5.17
N ASP A 140 -28.91 39.46 5.92
CA ASP A 140 -29.14 40.83 6.41
C ASP A 140 -28.01 41.23 7.37
N VAL A 141 -26.96 41.83 6.83
CA VAL A 141 -26.12 42.78 7.57
C VAL A 141 -26.03 44.06 6.73
N THR A 142 -27.07 44.88 6.83
CA THR A 142 -26.95 46.30 6.50
C THR A 142 -26.58 47.02 7.80
N ILE A 143 -25.28 47.28 8.02
CA ILE A 143 -24.85 48.31 8.98
C ILE A 143 -24.24 49.42 8.17
N ALA A 144 -25.05 50.45 7.93
CA ALA A 144 -24.57 51.77 7.58
C ALA A 144 -23.78 52.33 8.77
N GLN A 145 -22.47 52.50 8.60
CA GLN A 145 -21.68 53.45 9.38
C GLN A 145 -20.92 54.32 8.40
N ASP A 146 -21.56 55.42 8.01
CA ASP A 146 -20.85 56.57 7.46
C ASP A 146 -21.67 57.84 7.74
N ALA A 147 -21.20 58.66 8.69
CA ALA A 147 -21.53 60.07 8.96
C ALA A 147 -20.90 60.44 10.31
N THR A 148 -19.62 60.85 10.30
CA THR A 148 -19.13 62.26 10.40
C THR A 148 -19.03 62.80 11.84
N PRO A 149 -18.20 63.84 12.09
CA PRO A 149 -16.85 64.14 11.63
C PRO A 149 -15.79 64.18 12.76
#